data_AF-A0A5J4ZCT5-F1
#
_entry.id   AF-A0A5J4ZCT5-F1
#
_cell.length_a   1.000
_cell.length_b   1.000
_cell.length_c   1.000
_cell.angle_alpha   90.00
_cell.angle_beta   90.00
_cell.angle_gamma   90.00
#
_symmetry.space_group_name_H-M   'P 1'
#
loop_
_entity.id
_entity.type
_entity.pdbx_description
1 polymer ?
#
loop_
_entity_poly.entity_id
_entity_poly.type
_entity_poly.pdbx_seq_one_letter_code
_entity_poly.pdbx_strand_id
1 'polypeptide(L)'
;MIQIVIRTRKHMVQSKLANILHANELSRNLQEEGANITVNSVHPGLIMTNLYRHTDPIVGLLKIFSYFLWKNIPQGAATTCYAALHPQLKGVTGKYFVDCNEFTPSNLARNEVLAKKLWDFSNELVDLGRRN
;
A
#
# COMPACT_ATOMS: atom_id res chain seq x y z
N MET A 1 15.46 -13.13 -4.08
CA MET A 1 14.10 -12.76 -3.63
C MET A 1 13.97 -11.26 -3.79
N ILE A 2 13.19 -10.83 -4.76
CA ILE A 2 12.87 -9.40 -4.97
C ILE A 2 11.62 -9.10 -4.15
N GLN A 3 11.63 -7.99 -3.42
CA GLN A 3 10.53 -7.56 -2.56
C GLN A 3 9.86 -6.35 -3.19
N ILE A 4 8.58 -6.47 -3.55
CA ILE A 4 7.76 -5.37 -4.06
C ILE A 4 6.87 -4.88 -2.92
N VAL A 5 7.05 -3.61 -2.54
CA VAL A 5 6.29 -2.99 -1.44
C VAL A 5 5.42 -1.85 -1.98
N ILE A 6 4.10 -2.05 -1.97
CA ILE A 6 3.14 -1.02 -2.42
C ILE A 6 2.66 -0.19 -1.21
N ARG A 7 3.04 1.09 -1.18
CA ARG A 7 2.72 1.99 -0.05
C ARG A 7 1.34 2.63 -0.17
N THR A 8 0.48 2.39 0.81
CA THR A 8 -0.81 3.08 0.95
C THR A 8 -0.68 4.34 1.84
N ARG A 9 -1.60 5.30 1.80
CA ARG A 9 -1.62 6.51 2.67
C ARG A 9 -3.08 6.87 2.98
N LYS A 10 -3.37 7.56 4.07
CA LYS A 10 -4.72 7.70 4.66
C LYS A 10 -5.78 8.53 3.87
N HIS A 11 -5.43 9.34 2.87
CA HIS A 11 -6.34 10.38 2.31
C HIS A 11 -6.89 10.17 0.89
N MET A 12 -6.81 8.97 0.33
CA MET A 12 -7.43 8.67 -0.98
C MET A 12 -7.98 7.25 -1.00
N VAL A 13 -9.22 7.06 -0.55
CA VAL A 13 -9.79 5.71 -0.32
C VAL A 13 -9.73 4.83 -1.57
N GLN A 14 -10.05 5.37 -2.75
CA GLN A 14 -10.10 4.61 -4.00
C GLN A 14 -8.71 4.20 -4.50
N SER A 15 -7.78 5.15 -4.67
CA SER A 15 -6.43 4.83 -5.14
C SER A 15 -5.66 3.91 -4.18
N LYS A 16 -6.02 3.93 -2.89
CA LYS A 16 -5.35 3.13 -1.85
C LYS A 16 -5.93 1.74 -1.72
N LEU A 17 -7.24 1.60 -1.93
CA LEU A 17 -7.87 0.32 -2.20
C LEU A 17 -7.25 -0.32 -3.46
N ALA A 18 -7.12 0.45 -4.54
CA ALA A 18 -6.55 -0.03 -5.80
C ALA A 18 -5.11 -0.57 -5.61
N ASN A 19 -4.28 0.13 -4.83
CA ASN A 19 -2.93 -0.35 -4.50
C ASN A 19 -2.91 -1.70 -3.78
N ILE A 20 -3.82 -1.95 -2.83
CA ILE A 20 -3.89 -3.23 -2.11
C ILE A 20 -4.36 -4.34 -3.05
N LEU A 21 -5.43 -4.07 -3.81
CA LEU A 21 -5.96 -5.01 -4.80
C LEU A 21 -4.91 -5.39 -5.85
N HIS A 22 -4.18 -4.40 -6.37
CA HIS A 22 -3.11 -4.61 -7.34
C HIS A 22 -1.93 -5.41 -6.75
N ALA A 23 -1.51 -5.12 -5.51
CA ALA A 23 -0.48 -5.90 -4.82
C ALA A 23 -0.87 -7.38 -4.69
N ASN A 24 -2.14 -7.64 -4.33
CA ASN A 24 -2.65 -8.99 -4.15
C ASN A 24 -2.72 -9.75 -5.48
N GLU A 25 -3.17 -9.10 -6.55
CA GLU A 25 -3.21 -9.73 -7.87
C GLU A 25 -1.81 -9.98 -8.44
N LEU A 26 -0.90 -9.01 -8.32
CA LEU A 26 0.49 -9.19 -8.70
C LEU A 26 1.15 -10.36 -7.94
N SER A 27 0.86 -10.48 -6.64
CA SER A 27 1.32 -11.62 -5.84
C SER A 27 0.84 -12.95 -6.40
N ARG A 28 -0.44 -13.07 -6.76
CA ARG A 28 -1.01 -14.30 -7.33
C ARG A 28 -0.35 -14.66 -8.65
N ASN A 29 -0.29 -13.72 -9.58
CA ASN A 29 0.31 -13.95 -10.90
C ASN A 29 1.76 -14.41 -10.80
N LEU A 30 2.57 -13.75 -9.97
CA LEU A 30 3.99 -14.13 -9.78
C LEU A 30 4.15 -15.49 -9.10
N GLN A 31 3.24 -15.86 -8.19
CA GLN A 31 3.23 -17.20 -7.60
C GLN A 31 2.88 -18.28 -8.62
N GLU A 32 1.88 -18.03 -9.46
CA GLU A 32 1.47 -18.94 -10.55
C GLU A 32 2.59 -19.14 -11.58
N GLU A 33 3.37 -18.08 -11.86
CA GLU A 33 4.57 -18.14 -12.71
C GLU A 33 5.77 -18.83 -12.05
N GLY A 34 5.68 -19.21 -10.76
CA GLY A 34 6.79 -19.78 -10.01
C GLY A 34 7.92 -18.79 -9.71
N ALA A 35 7.66 -17.49 -9.81
CA ALA A 35 8.65 -16.45 -9.59
C ALA A 35 9.00 -16.35 -8.09
N ASN A 36 10.29 -16.27 -7.79
CA ASN A 36 10.79 -16.07 -6.43
C ASN A 36 10.78 -14.58 -6.02
N ILE A 37 9.58 -13.99 -6.07
CA ILE A 37 9.28 -12.59 -5.79
C ILE A 37 8.16 -12.54 -4.76
N THR A 38 8.29 -11.63 -3.80
CA THR A 38 7.30 -11.38 -2.76
C THR A 38 6.73 -9.99 -2.93
N VAL A 39 5.42 -9.86 -2.79
CA VAL A 39 4.68 -8.63 -3.03
C VAL A 39 3.77 -8.38 -1.83
N ASN A 40 4.00 -7.28 -1.12
CA ASN A 40 3.20 -6.91 0.04
C ASN A 40 2.77 -5.45 -0.05
N SER A 41 1.64 -5.14 0.57
CA SER A 41 1.15 -3.77 0.70
C SER A 41 1.42 -3.26 2.13
N VAL A 42 1.75 -1.97 2.26
CA VAL A 42 2.08 -1.39 3.57
C VAL A 42 1.35 -0.08 3.80
N HIS A 43 0.84 0.11 5.01
CA HIS A 43 0.36 1.39 5.49
C HIS A 43 1.41 2.01 6.43
N PRO A 44 1.91 3.21 6.12
CA PRO A 44 3.01 3.83 6.85
C PRO A 44 2.55 4.58 8.10
N GLY A 45 1.26 4.54 8.43
CA GLY A 45 0.66 5.30 9.53
C GLY A 45 0.37 6.76 9.18
N LEU A 46 -0.02 7.54 10.18
CA LEU A 46 -0.17 8.99 10.08
C LEU A 46 1.22 9.64 10.12
N ILE A 47 1.68 10.14 8.97
CA ILE A 47 2.97 10.83 8.85
C ILE A 47 2.72 12.26 8.41
N MET A 48 3.50 13.19 8.99
CA MET A 48 3.53 14.60 8.58
C MET A 48 3.99 14.71 7.13
N THR A 49 3.05 14.81 6.21
CA THR A 49 3.31 15.10 4.81
C THR A 49 2.42 16.27 4.39
N ASN A 50 2.87 17.06 3.42
CA ASN A 50 2.22 18.28 2.93
C ASN A 50 0.88 18.05 2.19
N LEU A 51 0.15 16.98 2.53
CA LEU A 51 -1.13 16.60 1.93
C LEU A 51 -2.26 17.58 2.26
N TYR A 52 -2.16 18.22 3.43
CA TYR A 52 -3.17 19.13 3.98
C TYR A 52 -2.83 20.60 3.73
N ARG A 53 -2.05 20.88 2.68
CA ARG A 53 -1.66 22.26 2.34
C ARG A 53 -2.82 23.09 1.78
N HIS A 54 -3.89 22.41 1.33
CA HIS A 54 -5.10 23.01 0.74
C HIS A 54 -6.38 22.68 1.52
N THR A 55 -6.27 22.18 2.75
CA THR A 55 -7.45 21.93 3.61
C THR A 55 -7.72 23.12 4.53
N ASP A 56 -9.02 23.33 4.83
CA ASP A 56 -9.56 24.43 5.64
C ASP A 56 -8.73 24.77 6.90
N PRO A 57 -8.70 26.04 7.35
CA PRO A 57 -7.96 26.49 8.52
C PRO A 57 -8.27 25.70 9.81
N ILE A 58 -9.49 25.15 9.91
CA ILE A 58 -9.93 24.26 11.00
C ILE A 58 -9.05 23.00 11.10
N VAL A 59 -8.59 22.46 9.97
CA VAL A 59 -7.64 21.34 9.93
C VAL A 59 -6.27 21.78 10.45
N GLY A 60 -5.90 23.05 10.28
CA GLY A 60 -4.70 23.66 10.86
C GLY A 60 -4.68 23.61 12.40
N LEU A 61 -5.82 23.90 13.05
CA LEU A 61 -5.94 23.83 14.51
C LEU A 61 -5.90 22.38 15.01
N LEU A 62 -6.57 21.46 14.31
CA LEU A 62 -6.50 20.02 14.62
C LEU A 62 -5.09 19.42 14.44
N LYS A 63 -4.23 19.99 13.57
CA LYS A 63 -2.82 19.58 13.46
C LYS A 63 -2.03 19.86 14.74
N ILE A 64 -2.31 20.96 15.42
CA ILE A 64 -1.64 21.33 16.68
C ILE A 64 -2.05 20.34 17.79
N PHE A 65 -3.34 20.06 17.92
CA PHE A 65 -3.86 19.12 18.92
C PHE A 65 -3.48 17.66 18.66
N SER A 66 -3.30 17.28 17.39
CA SER A 66 -2.94 15.91 17.03
C SER A 66 -1.44 15.66 17.01
N TYR A 67 -0.56 16.66 17.18
CA TYR A 67 0.90 16.56 16.98
C TYR A 67 1.57 15.34 17.61
N PHE A 68 1.16 14.95 18.82
CA PHE A 68 1.67 13.75 19.52
C PHE A 68 1.36 12.41 18.82
N LEU A 69 0.39 12.38 17.91
CA LEU A 69 0.01 11.20 17.12
C LEU A 69 0.81 11.05 15.82
N TRP A 70 1.72 11.99 15.52
CA TRP A 70 2.39 12.05 14.22
C TRP A 70 3.71 11.31 14.31
N LYS A 71 3.90 10.38 13.37
CA LYS A 71 5.16 9.65 13.24
C LYS A 71 6.26 10.55 12.70
N ASN A 72 7.45 10.42 13.27
CA ASN A 72 8.66 10.98 12.67
C ASN A 72 9.09 10.17 11.42
N ILE A 73 10.07 10.68 10.67
CA ILE A 73 10.50 10.06 9.41
C ILE A 73 10.92 8.58 9.60
N PRO A 74 11.76 8.21 10.59
CA PRO A 74 12.10 6.81 10.84
C PRO A 74 10.89 5.92 11.12
N GLN A 75 9.99 6.35 12.01
CA GLN A 75 8.76 5.60 12.33
C GLN A 75 7.86 5.43 11.09
N GLY A 76 7.84 6.43 10.20
CA GLY A 76 7.07 6.39 8.97
C GLY A 76 7.66 5.52 7.86
N ALA A 77 8.96 5.20 7.94
CA ALA A 77 9.66 4.28 7.03
C ALA A 77 9.74 2.85 7.59
N ALA A 78 9.55 2.67 8.90
CA ALA A 78 9.73 1.40 9.61
C ALA A 78 8.96 0.25 8.96
N THR A 79 7.66 0.38 8.72
CA THR A 79 6.84 -0.70 8.13
C THR A 79 7.31 -1.08 6.72
N THR A 80 7.76 -0.10 5.92
CA THR A 80 8.30 -0.38 4.59
C THR A 80 9.62 -1.13 4.68
N CYS A 81 10.53 -0.71 5.57
CA CYS A 81 11.82 -1.38 5.77
C CYS A 81 11.62 -2.79 6.34
N TYR A 82 10.69 -2.96 7.28
CA TYR A 82 10.31 -4.25 7.84
C TYR A 82 9.80 -5.18 6.76
N ALA A 83 8.80 -4.74 5.97
CA ALA A 83 8.22 -5.52 4.86
C ALA A 83 9.25 -5.94 3.82
N ALA A 84 10.24 -5.07 3.53
CA ALA A 84 11.24 -5.32 2.50
C ALA A 84 12.45 -6.14 2.98
N LEU A 85 12.85 -6.05 4.25
CA LEU A 85 14.16 -6.52 4.70
C LEU A 85 14.11 -7.55 5.83
N HIS A 86 13.00 -7.67 6.55
CA HIS A 86 12.97 -8.52 7.73
C HIS A 86 13.02 -10.00 7.37
N PRO A 87 13.95 -10.81 7.93
CA PRO A 87 14.12 -12.22 7.53
C PRO A 87 12.88 -13.08 7.72
N GLN A 88 12.03 -12.76 8.69
CA GLN A 88 10.78 -13.48 8.94
C GLN A 88 9.76 -13.32 7.81
N LEU A 89 9.92 -12.33 6.92
CA LEU A 89 9.05 -12.11 5.78
C LEU A 89 9.58 -12.74 4.49
N LYS A 90 10.63 -13.57 4.58
CA LYS A 90 11.11 -14.35 3.43
C LYS A 90 10.01 -15.30 2.97
N GLY A 91 9.59 -15.15 1.71
CA GLY A 91 8.50 -15.94 1.12
C GLY A 91 7.09 -15.51 1.55
N VAL A 92 6.95 -14.50 2.42
CA VAL A 92 5.65 -13.95 2.80
C VAL A 92 5.21 -12.96 1.72
N THR A 93 4.09 -13.24 1.07
CA THR A 93 3.55 -12.44 -0.04
C THR A 93 2.03 -12.34 0.02
N GLY A 94 1.45 -11.35 -0.64
CA GLY A 94 0.02 -11.07 -0.66
C GLY A 94 -0.51 -10.53 0.68
N LYS A 95 0.36 -10.01 1.55
CA LYS A 95 0.00 -9.53 2.88
C LYS A 95 -0.05 -8.01 2.95
N TYR A 96 -0.76 -7.53 3.96
CA TYR A 96 -0.88 -6.11 4.28
C TYR A 96 -0.29 -5.83 5.65
N PHE A 97 0.62 -4.86 5.75
CA PHE A 97 1.28 -4.51 7.00
C PHE A 97 0.97 -3.10 7.46
N VAL A 98 0.76 -2.97 8.76
CA VAL A 98 0.61 -1.69 9.46
C VAL A 98 1.52 -1.75 10.68
N ASP A 99 2.33 -0.72 10.87
CA ASP A 99 3.18 -0.59 12.07
C ASP A 99 4.03 -1.84 12.35
N CYS A 100 4.65 -2.37 11.30
CA CYS A 100 5.46 -3.62 11.31
C CYS A 100 4.71 -4.90 11.70
N ASN A 101 3.38 -4.91 11.67
CA ASN A 101 2.55 -6.06 11.96
C ASN A 101 1.67 -6.43 10.76
N GLU A 102 1.43 -7.72 10.52
CA GLU A 102 0.44 -8.17 9.55
C GLU A 102 -0.96 -7.74 10.03
N PHE A 103 -1.76 -7.19 9.14
CA PHE A 103 -3.10 -6.72 9.44
C PHE A 103 -4.08 -7.17 8.37
N THR A 104 -5.32 -7.48 8.77
CA THR A 104 -6.38 -7.85 7.83
C THR A 104 -7.07 -6.59 7.31
N PRO A 105 -6.93 -6.23 6.01
CA PRO A 105 -7.62 -5.07 5.47
C PRO A 105 -9.13 -5.36 5.27
N SER A 106 -9.88 -4.33 4.88
CA SER A 106 -11.33 -4.43 4.68
C SER A 106 -11.72 -5.54 3.69
N ASN A 107 -12.95 -6.03 3.77
CA ASN A 107 -13.46 -7.07 2.86
C ASN A 107 -13.32 -6.67 1.39
N LEU A 108 -13.55 -5.39 1.07
CA LEU A 108 -13.41 -4.87 -0.28
C LEU A 108 -11.96 -4.94 -0.79
N ALA A 109 -10.96 -4.69 0.08
CA ALA A 109 -9.55 -4.76 -0.27
C ALA A 109 -9.01 -6.20 -0.41
N ARG A 110 -9.79 -7.20 0.02
CA ARG A 110 -9.48 -8.62 -0.12
C ARG A 110 -10.33 -9.31 -1.20
N ASN A 111 -11.14 -8.56 -1.93
CA ASN A 111 -12.01 -9.12 -2.95
C ASN A 111 -11.21 -9.49 -4.20
N GLU A 112 -11.04 -10.79 -4.45
CA GLU A 112 -10.25 -11.32 -5.56
C GLU A 112 -10.86 -10.98 -6.92
N VAL A 113 -12.19 -11.06 -7.05
CA VAL A 113 -12.89 -10.70 -8.28
C VAL A 113 -12.67 -9.23 -8.63
N LEU A 114 -12.71 -8.36 -7.64
CA LEU A 114 -12.43 -6.93 -7.82
C LEU A 114 -10.97 -6.68 -8.17
N ALA A 115 -10.04 -7.40 -7.54
CA ALA A 115 -8.61 -7.29 -7.83
C ALA A 115 -8.31 -7.67 -9.28
N LYS A 116 -8.85 -8.79 -9.77
CA LYS A 116 -8.72 -9.23 -11.16
C LYS A 116 -9.29 -8.20 -12.14
N LYS A 117 -10.51 -7.70 -11.88
CA LYS A 117 -11.13 -6.66 -12.70
C LYS A 117 -10.28 -5.39 -12.79
N LEU A 118 -9.76 -4.94 -11.64
CA LEU A 118 -8.88 -3.77 -11.60
C LEU A 118 -7.59 -4.01 -12.39
N TRP A 119 -6.99 -5.20 -12.27
CA TRP A 119 -5.78 -5.58 -12.97
C TRP A 119 -5.95 -5.57 -14.48
N ASP A 120 -7.00 -6.23 -14.98
CA ASP A 120 -7.29 -6.30 -16.42
C ASP A 120 -7.54 -4.92 -17.00
N PHE A 121 -8.35 -4.12 -16.33
CA PHE A 121 -8.60 -2.73 -16.72
C PHE A 121 -7.33 -1.88 -16.71
N SER A 122 -6.46 -2.05 -15.71
CA SER A 122 -5.20 -1.30 -15.63
C SER A 122 -4.24 -1.66 -16.75
N ASN A 123 -4.15 -2.95 -17.11
CA ASN A 123 -3.30 -3.40 -18.22
C ASN A 123 -3.82 -2.89 -19.56
N GLU A 124 -5.15 -2.92 -19.78
CA GLU A 124 -5.76 -2.35 -20.97
C GLU A 124 -5.41 -0.86 -21.13
N LEU A 125 -5.54 -0.07 -20.06
CA LEU A 125 -5.20 1.36 -20.09
C LEU A 125 -3.72 1.61 -20.42
N VAL A 126 -2.81 0.83 -19.82
CA VAL A 126 -1.38 0.97 -20.06
C VAL A 126 -1.01 0.57 -21.48
N ASP A 127 -1.64 -0.47 -22.03
CA ASP A 127 -1.40 -0.92 -23.40
C ASP A 127 -1.97 0.04 -24.44
N LEU A 128 -3.13 0.66 -24.18
CA LEU A 128 -3.65 1.75 -25.01
C LEU A 128 -2.70 2.95 -25.04
N GLY A 129 -2.12 3.31 -23.89
CA GLY A 129 -1.14 4.39 -23.78
C GLY A 129 0.18 4.13 -24.53
N ARG A 130 0.54 2.86 -24.77
CA ARG A 130 1.75 2.48 -25.54
C ARG A 130 1.55 2.53 -27.06
N ARG A 131 0.31 2.55 -27.54
CA ARG A 131 -0.03 2.54 -28.97
C ARG A 131 -0.17 3.94 -29.59
N ASN A 132 -0.05 4.99 -28.78
CA ASN A 132 -0.04 6.40 -29.19
C ASN A 132 1.37 6.99 -29.00
#